data_AF-A0A914W600-F1
#
_entry.id   AF-A0A914W600-F1
#
_cell.length_a   1.000
_cell.length_b   1.000
_cell.length_c   1.000
_cell.angle_alpha   90.00
_cell.angle_beta   90.00
_cell.angle_gamma   90.00
#
_symmetry.space_group_name_H-M   'P 1'
#
loop_
_entity.id
_entity.type
_entity.pdbx_description
1 polymer ?
#
loop_
_entity_poly.entity_id
_entity_poly.type
_entity_poly.pdbx_seq_one_letter_code
_entity_poly.pdbx_strand_id
1 'polypeptide(L)'
;MPSALAFVRIRLIRADDAENLASGAMSCEEIASSVTFSESWAPLVQQGETWTSQFTEKPLLSDISQYLKDTIVKEDSEGRIYAILYEVFPEGKESEEAVAVSDRIWAMSLPIVLIDHSLEYCDGYARIIWKREFNKEKAVDWQRLSAVLKKVFIYFTGARKRGLSDSDLLYFRRKLGVTSDKDTVTLERLSNEAAEKDSDFSFWAWFFSICEKVKQDFLPYWEKGYLMGFEGKKSLAKRLLNEDKRFFLLRFSDSQLGALAVSRFDFDRSTG
;
A
#
# COMPACT_ATOMS: atom_id res chain seq x y z
N MET A 1 -13.15 8.97 -40.62
CA MET A 1 -12.61 8.33 -39.41
C MET A 1 -11.16 8.73 -39.32
N PRO A 2 -10.64 9.26 -38.20
CA PRO A 2 -9.20 9.40 -38.06
C PRO A 2 -8.60 7.98 -38.08
N SER A 3 -7.72 7.71 -39.05
CA SER A 3 -6.96 6.46 -39.10
C SER A 3 -5.95 6.47 -37.94
N ALA A 4 -5.91 5.39 -37.17
CA ALA A 4 -4.95 5.26 -36.08
C ALA A 4 -3.57 4.97 -36.67
N LEU A 5 -2.61 5.88 -36.51
CA LEU A 5 -1.23 5.71 -37.04
C LEU A 5 -0.38 4.74 -36.19
N ALA A 6 -0.86 4.40 -34.99
CA ALA A 6 -0.19 3.50 -34.07
C ALA A 6 -1.21 2.83 -33.14
N PHE A 7 -0.79 1.74 -32.52
CA PHE A 7 -1.53 1.00 -31.51
C PHE A 7 -0.69 0.87 -30.25
N VAL A 8 -1.36 0.83 -29.11
CA VAL A 8 -0.73 0.58 -27.81
C VAL A 8 -1.05 -0.85 -27.40
N ARG A 9 -0.01 -1.64 -27.17
CA ARG A 9 -0.10 -2.97 -26.56
C ARG A 9 0.12 -2.85 -25.06
N ILE A 10 -0.64 -3.60 -24.28
CA ILE A 10 -0.40 -3.76 -22.83
C ILE A 10 0.05 -5.18 -22.48
N ARG A 11 1.10 -5.25 -21.67
CA ARG A 11 1.57 -6.50 -21.06
C ARG A 11 1.62 -6.35 -19.55
N LEU A 12 1.30 -7.41 -18.84
CA LEU A 12 1.60 -7.51 -17.42
C LEU A 12 2.97 -8.14 -17.26
N ILE A 13 3.86 -7.44 -16.58
CA ILE A 13 5.26 -7.87 -16.37
C ILE A 13 5.58 -7.89 -14.89
N ARG A 14 6.48 -8.78 -14.47
CA ARG A 14 6.92 -8.84 -13.07
C ARG A 14 7.70 -7.61 -12.68
N ALA A 15 7.69 -7.26 -11.40
CA ALA A 15 8.45 -6.11 -10.89
C ALA A 15 9.96 -6.21 -11.21
N ASP A 16 10.54 -7.41 -11.15
CA ASP A 16 11.97 -7.58 -11.49
C ASP A 16 12.23 -7.37 -12.99
N ASP A 17 11.36 -7.86 -13.87
CA ASP A 17 11.45 -7.59 -15.31
C ASP A 17 11.28 -6.09 -15.61
N ALA A 18 10.33 -5.43 -14.95
CA ALA A 18 10.10 -4.00 -15.08
C ALA A 18 11.34 -3.17 -14.69
N GLU A 19 12.05 -3.58 -13.64
CA GLU A 19 13.29 -2.93 -13.21
C GLU A 19 14.47 -3.21 -14.13
N ASN A 20 14.60 -4.46 -14.60
CA ASN A 20 15.63 -4.82 -15.57
C ASN A 20 15.42 -4.04 -16.88
N LEU A 21 14.16 -3.85 -17.30
CA LEU A 21 13.81 -3.01 -18.43
C LEU A 21 14.13 -1.53 -18.17
N ALA A 22 13.77 -1.00 -16.99
CA ALA A 22 14.05 0.39 -16.62
C ALA A 22 15.54 0.72 -16.52
N SER A 23 16.36 -0.24 -16.11
CA SER A 23 17.81 -0.09 -15.99
C SER A 23 18.57 -0.35 -17.30
N GLY A 24 17.87 -0.81 -18.35
CA GLY A 24 18.49 -1.21 -19.62
C GLY A 24 19.25 -2.53 -19.54
N ALA A 25 19.11 -3.29 -18.45
CA ALA A 25 19.69 -4.62 -18.28
C ALA A 25 18.96 -5.70 -19.10
N MET A 26 17.76 -5.39 -19.59
CA MET A 26 16.90 -6.26 -20.39
C MET A 26 16.14 -5.43 -21.43
N SER A 27 15.88 -6.03 -22.59
CA SER A 27 15.01 -5.49 -23.64
C SER A 27 13.58 -6.03 -23.54
N CYS A 28 12.62 -5.37 -24.17
CA CYS A 28 11.21 -5.82 -24.20
C CYS A 28 11.01 -7.25 -24.73
N GLU A 29 11.92 -7.75 -25.57
CA GLU A 29 11.92 -9.09 -26.19
C GLU A 29 12.37 -10.19 -25.22
N GLU A 30 13.24 -9.84 -24.28
CA GLU A 30 13.80 -10.77 -23.30
C GLU A 30 12.86 -11.03 -22.12
N ILE A 31 11.71 -10.35 -22.06
CA ILE A 31 10.71 -10.52 -21.00
C ILE A 31 9.99 -11.86 -21.19
N ALA A 32 10.64 -12.93 -20.72
CA ALA A 32 10.15 -14.30 -20.77
C ALA A 32 8.91 -14.52 -19.89
N SER A 33 8.77 -13.74 -18.81
CA SER A 33 7.66 -13.80 -17.85
C SER A 33 6.66 -12.66 -18.02
N SER A 34 6.17 -12.46 -19.26
CA SER A 34 5.09 -11.51 -19.54
C SER A 34 3.78 -12.20 -19.90
N VAL A 35 2.67 -11.58 -19.50
CA VAL A 35 1.34 -11.97 -19.96
C VAL A 35 0.89 -10.90 -20.94
N THR A 36 0.76 -11.31 -22.20
CA THR A 36 0.11 -10.50 -23.22
C THR A 36 -1.38 -10.81 -23.16
N PHE A 37 -2.19 -9.81 -22.84
CA PHE A 37 -3.65 -9.97 -22.79
C PHE A 37 -4.22 -10.12 -24.20
N SER A 38 -5.29 -10.91 -24.35
CA SER A 38 -5.89 -11.27 -25.64
C SER A 38 -6.43 -10.07 -26.41
N GLU A 39 -6.91 -9.03 -25.70
CA GLU A 39 -7.34 -7.73 -26.25
C GLU A 39 -6.41 -6.58 -25.82
N SER A 40 -5.10 -6.84 -25.71
CA SER A 40 -4.10 -5.87 -25.26
C SER A 40 -3.88 -4.68 -26.19
N TRP A 41 -4.55 -4.61 -27.34
CA TRP A 41 -4.32 -3.60 -28.37
C TRP A 41 -5.41 -2.54 -28.39
N ALA A 42 -5.02 -1.28 -28.22
CA ALA A 42 -5.92 -0.13 -28.36
C ALA A 42 -5.31 0.94 -29.30
N PRO A 43 -6.10 1.52 -30.22
CA PRO A 43 -5.59 2.51 -31.16
C PRO A 43 -5.10 3.77 -30.43
N LEU A 44 -3.97 4.32 -30.88
CA LEU A 44 -3.49 5.63 -30.46
C LEU A 44 -4.13 6.69 -31.35
N VAL A 45 -5.06 7.43 -30.79
CA VAL A 45 -5.89 8.41 -31.52
C VAL A 45 -5.44 9.82 -31.18
N GLN A 46 -5.27 10.66 -32.20
CA GLN A 46 -5.03 12.08 -32.00
C GLN A 46 -6.33 12.79 -31.60
N GLN A 47 -6.32 13.46 -30.45
CA GLN A 47 -7.38 14.33 -29.96
C GLN A 47 -6.80 15.73 -29.71
N GLY A 48 -7.01 16.63 -30.67
CA GLY A 48 -6.43 17.97 -30.64
C GLY A 48 -4.89 17.92 -30.70
N GLU A 49 -4.23 18.48 -29.69
CA GLU A 49 -2.77 18.49 -29.54
C GLU A 49 -2.22 17.23 -28.83
N THR A 50 -3.09 16.33 -28.38
CA THR A 50 -2.68 15.15 -27.60
C THR A 50 -2.95 13.86 -28.35
N TRP A 51 -2.10 12.86 -28.12
CA TRP A 51 -2.32 11.49 -28.57
C TRP A 51 -2.77 10.67 -27.37
N THR A 52 -3.86 9.92 -27.50
CA THR A 52 -4.44 9.16 -26.38
C THR A 52 -4.89 7.79 -26.85
N SER A 53 -4.60 6.78 -26.02
CA SER A 53 -5.14 5.43 -26.16
C SER A 53 -5.88 5.10 -24.86
N GLN A 54 -7.04 4.46 -24.97
CA GLN A 54 -7.92 4.16 -23.84
C GLN A 54 -8.24 2.66 -23.81
N PHE A 55 -8.04 2.06 -22.65
CA PHE A 55 -8.37 0.66 -22.37
C PHE A 55 -9.62 0.62 -21.47
N THR A 56 -10.67 -0.09 -21.90
CA THR A 56 -11.92 -0.23 -21.13
C THR A 56 -11.96 -1.51 -20.30
N GLU A 57 -12.68 -1.48 -19.17
CA GLU A 57 -12.57 -2.44 -18.05
C GLU A 57 -12.88 -3.92 -18.36
N LYS A 58 -13.76 -4.22 -19.31
CA LYS A 58 -14.38 -5.55 -19.41
C LYS A 58 -13.47 -6.69 -19.89
N PRO A 59 -12.54 -6.51 -20.85
CA PRO A 59 -11.69 -7.61 -21.33
C PRO A 59 -10.43 -7.84 -20.48
N LEU A 60 -9.94 -6.79 -19.81
CA LEU A 60 -8.70 -6.87 -19.03
C LEU A 60 -8.84 -7.77 -17.80
N LEU A 61 -10.00 -7.71 -17.14
CA LEU A 61 -10.24 -8.41 -15.88
C LEU A 61 -10.38 -9.93 -16.07
N SER A 62 -10.90 -10.41 -17.20
CA SER A 62 -11.03 -11.85 -17.47
C SER A 62 -9.67 -12.51 -17.66
N ASP A 63 -8.78 -11.88 -18.43
CA ASP A 63 -7.45 -12.43 -18.70
C ASP A 63 -6.55 -12.33 -17.47
N ILE A 64 -6.65 -11.23 -16.70
CA ILE A 64 -6.01 -11.13 -15.39
C ILE A 64 -6.53 -12.25 -14.49
N SER A 65 -7.85 -12.46 -14.38
CA SER A 65 -8.41 -13.50 -13.50
C SER A 65 -7.94 -14.91 -13.88
N GLN A 66 -7.84 -15.21 -15.18
CA GLN A 66 -7.33 -16.50 -15.64
C GLN A 66 -5.83 -16.66 -15.31
N TYR A 67 -5.03 -15.64 -15.60
CA TYR A 67 -3.61 -15.64 -15.27
C TYR A 67 -3.35 -15.78 -13.76
N LEU A 68 -4.14 -15.10 -12.93
CA LEU A 68 -4.07 -15.20 -11.48
C LEU A 68 -4.28 -16.65 -11.03
N LYS A 69 -5.31 -17.34 -11.54
CA LYS A 69 -5.57 -18.74 -11.21
C LYS A 69 -4.40 -19.67 -11.54
N ASP A 70 -3.72 -19.43 -12.66
CA ASP A 70 -2.64 -20.29 -13.14
C ASP A 70 -1.28 -20.01 -12.47
N THR A 71 -1.06 -18.76 -12.02
CA THR A 71 0.23 -18.28 -11.48
C THR A 71 0.26 -18.26 -9.96
N ILE A 72 -0.83 -17.87 -9.30
CA ILE A 72 -0.91 -17.74 -7.83
C ILE A 72 -0.75 -19.10 -7.14
N VAL A 73 -1.15 -20.19 -7.79
CA VAL A 73 -1.01 -21.56 -7.26
C VAL A 73 0.46 -21.99 -7.11
N LYS A 74 1.41 -21.28 -7.73
CA LYS A 74 2.82 -21.70 -7.80
C LYS A 74 3.81 -20.80 -7.04
N GLU A 75 3.42 -19.63 -6.58
CA GLU A 75 4.36 -18.63 -6.03
C GLU A 75 4.03 -18.14 -4.63
N ASP A 76 5.08 -17.90 -3.84
CA ASP A 76 5.02 -17.27 -2.53
C ASP A 76 4.46 -15.84 -2.63
N SER A 77 3.83 -15.41 -1.56
CA SER A 77 3.13 -14.14 -1.39
C SER A 77 3.99 -12.88 -1.61
N GLU A 78 5.32 -12.99 -1.57
CA GLU A 78 6.26 -11.90 -1.88
C GLU A 78 6.39 -11.62 -3.40
N GLY A 79 6.09 -12.60 -4.25
CA GLY A 79 6.29 -12.54 -5.71
C GLY A 79 5.20 -11.83 -6.51
N ARG A 80 4.19 -11.24 -5.86
CA ARG A 80 2.96 -10.76 -6.53
C ARG A 80 2.98 -9.28 -6.93
N ILE A 81 4.16 -8.68 -7.06
CA ILE A 81 4.30 -7.29 -7.53
C ILE A 81 4.58 -7.27 -9.03
N TYR A 82 3.75 -6.54 -9.76
CA TYR A 82 3.79 -6.44 -11.21
C TYR A 82 3.77 -4.96 -11.66
N ALA A 83 3.97 -4.73 -12.95
CA ALA A 83 3.71 -3.46 -13.61
C ALA A 83 2.97 -3.72 -14.93
N ILE A 84 2.19 -2.73 -15.37
CA ILE A 84 1.61 -2.72 -16.71
C ILE A 84 2.63 -2.02 -17.62
N LEU A 85 3.12 -2.76 -18.61
CA LEU A 85 3.97 -2.26 -19.67
C LEU A 85 3.08 -1.83 -20.84
N TYR A 86 3.19 -0.57 -21.24
CA TYR A 86 2.54 0.02 -22.40
C TYR A 86 3.56 0.16 -23.51
N GLU A 87 3.30 -0.44 -24.67
CA GLU A 87 4.21 -0.44 -25.80
C GLU A 87 3.51 0.12 -27.02
N VAL A 88 4.13 1.09 -27.69
CA VAL A 88 3.57 1.73 -28.88
C VAL A 88 4.13 1.07 -30.12
N PHE A 89 3.24 0.60 -30.99
CA PHE A 89 3.58 0.01 -32.29
C PHE A 89 2.97 0.85 -33.41
N PRO A 90 3.74 1.20 -34.45
CA PRO A 90 3.20 1.88 -35.62
C PRO A 90 2.28 0.95 -36.44
N GLU A 91 1.33 1.55 -37.15
CA GLU A 91 0.38 0.85 -38.03
C GLU A 91 1.11 -0.05 -39.05
N GLY A 92 0.65 -1.30 -39.21
CA GLY A 92 1.25 -2.28 -40.12
C GLY A 92 2.50 -3.01 -39.58
N LYS A 93 2.94 -2.70 -38.36
CA LYS A 93 4.04 -3.39 -37.65
C LYS A 93 3.55 -4.05 -36.36
N GLU A 94 2.47 -4.80 -36.46
CA GLU A 94 1.84 -5.51 -35.34
C GLU A 94 2.61 -6.79 -34.93
N SER A 95 3.69 -7.15 -35.65
CA SER A 95 4.62 -8.21 -35.25
C SER A 95 5.88 -7.63 -34.59
N GLU A 96 6.35 -8.28 -33.52
CA GLU A 96 7.56 -7.89 -32.77
C GLU A 96 8.81 -7.83 -33.67
N GLU A 97 8.84 -8.57 -34.77
CA GLU A 97 9.97 -8.63 -35.70
C GLU A 97 10.10 -7.41 -36.62
N ALA A 98 9.06 -6.55 -36.71
CA ALA A 98 9.00 -5.48 -37.70
C ALA A 98 9.52 -4.10 -37.22
N VAL A 99 9.72 -3.91 -35.91
CA VAL A 99 10.14 -2.62 -35.31
C VAL A 99 11.58 -2.71 -34.81
N ALA A 100 12.47 -1.90 -35.37
CA ALA A 100 13.85 -1.78 -34.89
C ALA A 100 13.88 -1.37 -33.41
N VAL A 101 14.74 -2.01 -32.62
CA VAL A 101 14.83 -1.83 -31.15
C VAL A 101 15.03 -0.36 -30.75
N SER A 102 15.69 0.45 -31.60
CA SER A 102 15.95 1.87 -31.36
C SER A 102 14.73 2.79 -31.42
N ASP A 103 13.61 2.33 -31.98
CA ASP A 103 12.42 3.17 -32.25
C ASP A 103 11.22 2.78 -31.36
N ARG A 104 11.42 1.93 -30.36
CA ARG A 104 10.35 1.42 -29.50
C ARG A 104 10.04 2.38 -28.37
N ILE A 105 8.86 3.00 -28.43
CA ILE A 105 8.33 3.84 -27.36
C ILE A 105 7.56 2.94 -26.40
N TRP A 106 7.92 2.98 -25.13
CA TRP A 106 7.21 2.28 -24.08
C TRP A 106 7.12 3.11 -22.80
N ALA A 107 6.17 2.77 -21.95
CA ALA A 107 5.99 3.34 -20.62
C ALA A 107 5.55 2.24 -19.66
N MET A 108 5.80 2.42 -18.36
CA MET A 108 5.36 1.48 -17.33
C MET A 108 4.48 2.17 -16.31
N SER A 109 3.49 1.44 -15.79
CA SER A 109 2.71 1.88 -14.64
C SER A 109 3.57 1.92 -13.37
N LEU A 110 3.03 2.53 -12.32
CA LEU A 110 3.50 2.27 -10.96
C LEU A 110 3.32 0.77 -10.62
N PRO A 111 4.07 0.24 -9.64
CA PRO A 111 3.91 -1.13 -9.19
C PRO A 111 2.47 -1.40 -8.77
N ILE A 112 1.97 -2.58 -9.09
CA ILE A 112 0.66 -3.09 -8.69
C ILE A 112 0.84 -4.42 -7.97
N VAL A 113 -0.05 -4.71 -7.02
CA VAL A 113 -0.07 -5.99 -6.32
C VAL A 113 -1.30 -6.76 -6.78
N LEU A 114 -1.07 -8.00 -7.20
CA LEU A 114 -2.15 -8.91 -7.55
C LEU A 114 -2.59 -9.69 -6.32
N ILE A 115 -3.89 -9.67 -6.05
CA ILE A 115 -4.52 -10.38 -4.92
C ILE A 115 -5.53 -11.40 -5.45
N ASP A 116 -5.59 -12.58 -4.83
CA ASP A 116 -6.59 -13.61 -5.17
C ASP A 116 -7.90 -13.38 -4.40
N HIS A 117 -7.76 -13.03 -3.13
CA HIS A 117 -8.88 -12.87 -2.22
C HIS A 117 -8.84 -11.49 -1.57
N SER A 118 -10.03 -10.95 -1.29
CA SER A 118 -10.16 -9.66 -0.59
C SER A 118 -9.49 -9.64 0.78
N LEU A 119 -9.25 -10.82 1.38
CA LEU A 119 -8.51 -10.96 2.63
C LEU A 119 -7.04 -10.53 2.52
N GLU A 120 -6.43 -10.66 1.33
CA GLU A 120 -5.03 -10.26 1.09
C GLU A 120 -4.88 -8.74 0.86
N TYR A 121 -5.99 -8.02 0.76
CA TYR A 121 -6.01 -6.59 0.44
C TYR A 121 -5.16 -5.77 1.41
N CYS A 122 -5.25 -6.06 2.72
CA CYS A 122 -4.48 -5.39 3.75
C CYS A 122 -2.97 -5.55 3.50
N ASP A 123 -2.51 -6.78 3.32
CA ASP A 123 -1.08 -7.08 3.14
C ASP A 123 -0.57 -6.60 1.78
N GLY A 124 -1.42 -6.59 0.76
CA GLY A 124 -1.11 -6.01 -0.55
C GLY A 124 -0.71 -4.53 -0.44
N TYR A 125 -1.40 -3.76 0.41
CA TYR A 125 -1.01 -2.36 0.65
C TYR A 125 0.32 -2.21 1.39
N ALA A 126 0.64 -3.10 2.34
CA ALA A 126 1.95 -3.05 2.99
C ALA A 126 3.06 -3.21 1.95
N ARG A 127 2.95 -4.23 1.09
CA ARG A 127 3.93 -4.55 0.05
C ARG A 127 4.10 -3.41 -0.96
N ILE A 128 3.00 -2.85 -1.46
CA ILE A 128 3.09 -1.78 -2.48
C ILE A 128 3.69 -0.49 -1.90
N ILE A 129 3.35 -0.14 -0.66
CA ILE A 129 3.89 1.05 0.01
C ILE A 129 5.37 0.83 0.32
N TRP A 130 5.74 -0.34 0.83
CA TRP A 130 7.13 -0.69 1.09
C TRP A 130 7.97 -0.62 -0.19
N LYS A 131 7.50 -1.27 -1.25
CA LYS A 131 8.16 -1.28 -2.56
C LYS A 131 8.34 0.13 -3.10
N ARG A 132 7.30 0.96 -3.03
CA ARG A 132 7.31 2.34 -3.54
C ARG A 132 8.26 3.25 -2.77
N GLU A 133 8.23 3.19 -1.44
CA GLU A 133 8.95 4.17 -0.61
C GLU A 133 10.39 3.74 -0.28
N PHE A 134 10.69 2.44 -0.31
CA PHE A 134 11.98 1.89 0.13
C PHE A 134 12.69 0.99 -0.88
N ASN A 135 12.14 0.82 -2.09
CA ASN A 135 12.81 0.22 -3.26
C ASN A 135 13.79 -0.95 -2.97
N LYS A 136 13.25 -2.12 -2.58
CA LYS A 136 14.00 -3.37 -2.25
C LYS A 136 14.82 -3.36 -0.97
N GLU A 137 14.77 -2.32 -0.15
CA GLU A 137 15.38 -2.36 1.17
C GLU A 137 14.70 -3.40 2.04
N LYS A 138 15.52 -4.29 2.64
CA LYS A 138 15.04 -5.33 3.57
C LYS A 138 14.67 -4.76 4.93
N ALA A 139 15.31 -3.67 5.32
CA ALA A 139 15.10 -3.02 6.59
C ALA A 139 15.32 -1.51 6.45
N VAL A 140 14.53 -0.71 7.17
CA VAL A 140 14.62 0.76 7.15
C VAL A 140 14.67 1.31 8.56
N ASP A 141 15.32 2.45 8.72
CA ASP A 141 15.33 3.16 9.99
C ASP A 141 13.95 3.74 10.35
N TRP A 142 13.76 4.04 11.64
CA TRP A 142 12.51 4.58 12.15
C TRP A 142 12.16 5.97 11.58
N GLN A 143 13.15 6.80 11.27
CA GLN A 143 12.91 8.15 10.78
C GLN A 143 12.23 8.11 9.41
N ARG A 144 12.72 7.26 8.51
CA ARG A 144 12.12 7.04 7.18
C ARG A 144 10.76 6.36 7.29
N LEU A 145 10.64 5.31 8.10
CA LEU A 145 9.36 4.61 8.27
C LEU A 145 8.27 5.51 8.84
N SER A 146 8.58 6.28 9.88
CA SER A 146 7.61 7.16 10.53
C SER A 146 7.12 8.28 9.62
N ALA A 147 7.97 8.80 8.73
CA ALA A 147 7.57 9.75 7.70
C ALA A 147 6.59 9.13 6.70
N VAL A 148 6.79 7.87 6.31
CA VAL A 148 5.86 7.13 5.46
C VAL A 148 4.54 6.88 6.18
N LEU A 149 4.55 6.40 7.42
CA LEU A 149 3.33 6.17 8.21
C LEU A 149 2.49 7.46 8.38
N LYS A 150 3.12 8.63 8.55
CA LYS A 150 2.46 9.94 8.54
C LYS A 150 1.68 10.19 7.25
N LYS A 151 2.31 9.95 6.08
CA LYS A 151 1.66 10.12 4.77
C LYS A 151 0.54 9.10 4.56
N VAL A 152 0.79 7.84 4.91
CA VAL A 152 -0.18 6.74 4.77
C VAL A 152 -1.43 7.02 5.57
N PHE A 153 -1.29 7.48 6.82
CA PHE A 153 -2.44 7.83 7.65
C PHE A 153 -3.31 8.91 6.99
N ILE A 154 -2.71 10.00 6.52
CA ILE A 154 -3.43 11.08 5.84
C ILE A 154 -4.11 10.56 4.56
N TYR A 155 -3.40 9.75 3.77
CA TYR A 155 -3.91 9.20 2.52
C TYR A 155 -5.13 8.30 2.73
N PHE A 156 -5.07 7.36 3.67
CA PHE A 156 -6.18 6.44 3.92
C PHE A 156 -7.35 7.08 4.65
N THR A 157 -7.09 7.94 5.63
CA THR A 157 -8.15 8.54 6.45
C THR A 157 -8.79 9.77 5.83
N GLY A 158 -8.06 10.49 4.98
CA GLY A 158 -8.45 11.81 4.50
C GLY A 158 -8.31 12.92 5.55
N ALA A 159 -7.63 12.68 6.68
CA ALA A 159 -7.45 13.67 7.74
C ALA A 159 -6.54 14.81 7.31
N ARG A 160 -7.12 16.01 7.15
CA ARG A 160 -6.41 17.22 6.70
C ARG A 160 -6.13 18.19 7.83
N LYS A 161 -6.96 18.19 8.88
CA LYS A 161 -6.83 19.13 10.01
C LYS A 161 -5.93 18.63 11.13
N ARG A 162 -5.87 17.32 11.32
CA ARG A 162 -5.03 16.66 12.33
C ARG A 162 -4.37 15.42 11.75
N GLY A 163 -3.06 15.47 11.58
CA GLY A 163 -2.24 14.30 11.26
C GLY A 163 -1.78 13.54 12.51
N LEU A 164 -0.89 12.57 12.31
CA LEU A 164 -0.21 11.89 13.41
C LEU A 164 0.80 12.83 14.09
N SER A 165 0.70 12.92 15.41
CA SER A 165 1.62 13.66 16.27
C SER A 165 2.88 12.83 16.60
N ASP A 166 3.89 13.46 17.20
CA ASP A 166 5.10 12.77 17.61
C ASP A 166 4.86 11.79 18.77
N SER A 167 3.86 12.05 19.62
CA SER A 167 3.42 11.07 20.63
C SER A 167 2.78 9.83 20.01
N ASP A 168 2.00 10.00 18.94
CA ASP A 168 1.39 8.88 18.20
C ASP A 168 2.50 8.03 17.55
N LEU A 169 3.47 8.68 16.92
CA LEU A 169 4.63 8.01 16.34
C LEU A 169 5.48 7.30 17.39
N LEU A 170 5.71 7.90 18.56
CA LEU A 170 6.44 7.24 19.64
C LEU A 170 5.69 5.99 20.14
N TYR A 171 4.36 6.02 20.12
CA TYR A 171 3.54 4.86 20.40
C TYR A 171 3.77 3.75 19.37
N PHE A 172 3.78 4.07 18.07
CA PHE A 172 4.10 3.12 17.00
C PHE A 172 5.51 2.55 17.11
N ARG A 173 6.50 3.41 17.39
CA ARG A 173 7.91 3.03 17.57
C ARG A 173 8.04 1.91 18.61
N ARG A 174 7.40 2.11 19.78
CA ARG A 174 7.40 1.11 20.86
C ARG A 174 6.67 -0.17 20.46
N LYS A 175 5.53 -0.05 19.77
CA LYS A 175 4.74 -1.21 19.31
C LYS A 175 5.52 -2.06 18.31
N LEU A 176 6.31 -1.45 17.45
CA LEU A 176 7.22 -2.13 16.52
C LEU A 176 8.49 -2.67 17.18
N GLY A 177 8.71 -2.42 18.48
CA GLY A 177 9.89 -2.89 19.21
C GLY A 177 11.16 -2.09 18.96
N VAL A 178 11.06 -0.90 18.37
CA VAL A 178 12.20 -0.02 18.09
C VAL A 178 12.56 0.75 19.37
N THR A 179 13.77 0.53 19.89
CA THR A 179 14.24 1.10 21.16
C THR A 179 15.38 2.10 20.99
N SER A 180 16.22 1.89 19.98
CA SER A 180 17.38 2.71 19.63
C SER A 180 17.19 3.34 18.25
N ASP A 181 17.90 4.44 17.95
CA ASP A 181 17.87 5.05 16.61
C ASP A 181 18.65 4.23 15.58
N LYS A 182 19.43 3.24 16.03
CA LYS A 182 20.11 2.27 15.18
C LYS A 182 19.23 1.08 14.80
N ASP A 183 18.08 0.92 15.45
CA ASP A 183 17.18 -0.20 15.17
C ASP A 183 16.49 0.03 13.82
N THR A 184 16.44 -1.03 13.02
CA THR A 184 15.77 -1.04 11.73
C THR A 184 14.51 -1.90 11.81
N VAL A 185 13.50 -1.56 11.03
CA VAL A 185 12.26 -2.34 10.89
C VAL A 185 12.27 -2.99 9.52
N THR A 186 11.91 -4.28 9.44
CA THR A 186 11.73 -5.01 8.17
C THR A 186 10.27 -5.00 7.74
N LEU A 187 9.99 -5.41 6.50
CA LEU A 187 8.62 -5.59 6.04
C LEU A 187 7.89 -6.65 6.88
N GLU A 188 8.55 -7.75 7.21
CA GLU A 188 7.97 -8.84 8.01
C GLU A 188 7.60 -8.34 9.41
N ARG A 189 8.47 -7.54 10.04
CA ARG A 189 8.17 -6.91 11.34
C ARG A 189 6.98 -5.95 11.26
N LEU A 190 6.82 -5.26 10.14
CA LEU A 190 5.71 -4.33 9.91
C LEU A 190 4.39 -5.07 9.67
N SER A 191 4.37 -6.08 8.79
CA SER A 191 3.14 -6.66 8.23
C SER A 191 2.84 -8.11 8.55
N ASN A 192 3.82 -8.93 8.95
CA ASN A 192 3.64 -10.38 9.09
C ASN A 192 3.76 -10.85 10.55
N GLU A 193 4.72 -10.30 11.29
CA GLU A 193 4.92 -10.63 12.70
C GLU A 193 3.84 -10.01 13.58
N ALA A 194 3.51 -10.72 14.68
CA ALA A 194 2.61 -10.21 15.70
C ALA A 194 3.11 -8.86 16.26
N ALA A 195 2.17 -7.90 16.36
CA ALA A 195 2.47 -6.55 16.83
C ALA A 195 2.99 -6.56 18.28
N GLU A 196 2.38 -7.37 19.14
CA GLU A 196 2.71 -7.51 20.56
C GLU A 196 2.70 -8.99 20.96
N LYS A 197 3.29 -9.28 22.12
CA LYS A 197 3.17 -10.59 22.76
C LYS A 197 1.68 -10.85 23.02
N ASP A 198 1.17 -11.97 22.52
CA ASP A 198 -0.24 -12.37 22.59
C ASP A 198 -1.20 -11.62 21.62
N SER A 199 -0.66 -10.93 20.61
CA SER A 199 -1.46 -10.38 19.50
C SER A 199 -1.58 -11.39 18.35
N ASP A 200 -2.80 -11.59 17.85
CA ASP A 200 -3.06 -12.47 16.69
C ASP A 200 -2.87 -11.76 15.35
N PHE A 201 -2.49 -10.48 15.37
CA PHE A 201 -2.34 -9.66 14.18
C PHE A 201 -1.06 -8.82 14.21
N SER A 202 -0.62 -8.41 13.01
CA SER A 202 0.55 -7.58 12.81
C SER A 202 0.29 -6.10 13.09
N PHE A 203 1.37 -5.32 13.20
CA PHE A 203 1.26 -3.87 13.36
C PHE A 203 0.51 -3.24 12.18
N TRP A 204 0.82 -3.68 10.95
CA TRP A 204 0.18 -3.16 9.75
C TRP A 204 -1.32 -3.44 9.74
N ALA A 205 -1.74 -4.67 10.01
CA ALA A 205 -3.17 -5.02 10.03
C ALA A 205 -3.95 -4.17 11.06
N TRP A 206 -3.34 -3.96 12.24
CA TRP A 206 -3.88 -3.07 13.27
C TRP A 206 -4.00 -1.62 12.81
N PHE A 207 -2.92 -1.07 12.28
CA PHE A 207 -2.87 0.32 11.82
C PHE A 207 -3.81 0.57 10.64
N PHE A 208 -3.86 -0.36 9.69
CA PHE A 208 -4.72 -0.32 8.52
C PHE A 208 -6.20 -0.32 8.93
N SER A 209 -6.59 -1.25 9.80
CA SER A 209 -7.97 -1.34 10.33
C SER A 209 -8.39 -0.05 11.06
N ILE A 210 -7.47 0.58 11.79
CA ILE A 210 -7.72 1.89 12.41
C ILE A 210 -7.91 2.97 11.35
N CYS A 211 -7.07 3.01 10.30
CA CYS A 211 -7.23 3.99 9.23
C CYS A 211 -8.59 3.86 8.53
N GLU A 212 -9.05 2.63 8.26
CA GLU A 212 -10.37 2.38 7.70
C GLU A 212 -11.49 2.87 8.62
N LYS A 213 -11.37 2.61 9.93
CA LYS A 213 -12.35 3.05 10.93
C LYS A 213 -12.37 4.55 11.13
N VAL A 214 -11.20 5.20 11.07
CA VAL A 214 -11.12 6.66 11.05
C VAL A 214 -11.81 7.20 9.81
N LYS A 215 -11.50 6.68 8.62
CA LYS A 215 -12.14 7.11 7.37
C LYS A 215 -13.67 6.97 7.40
N GLN A 216 -14.16 5.82 7.88
CA GLN A 216 -15.59 5.48 7.85
C GLN A 216 -16.39 6.21 8.93
N ASP A 217 -15.92 6.12 10.19
CA ASP A 217 -16.76 6.41 11.34
C ASP A 217 -16.24 7.58 12.18
N PHE A 218 -14.91 7.77 12.21
CA PHE A 218 -14.29 8.60 13.26
C PHE A 218 -13.59 9.88 12.79
N LEU A 219 -13.52 10.16 11.49
CA LEU A 219 -12.75 11.28 10.94
C LEU A 219 -13.11 12.63 11.57
N PRO A 220 -14.40 13.02 11.73
CA PRO A 220 -14.75 14.30 12.35
C PRO A 220 -14.31 14.40 13.82
N TYR A 221 -14.32 13.29 14.55
CA TYR A 221 -13.93 13.24 15.97
C TYR A 221 -12.42 13.24 16.13
N TRP A 222 -11.70 12.55 15.24
CA TRP A 222 -10.26 12.59 15.14
C TRP A 222 -9.77 14.02 14.88
N GLU A 223 -10.31 14.68 13.84
CA GLU A 223 -9.93 16.04 13.46
C GLU A 223 -10.24 17.09 14.53
N LYS A 224 -11.33 16.90 15.30
CA LYS A 224 -11.67 17.77 16.45
C LYS A 224 -10.83 17.50 17.70
N GLY A 225 -10.02 16.44 17.72
CA GLY A 225 -9.22 16.06 18.89
C GLY A 225 -9.99 15.35 20.00
N TYR A 226 -11.22 14.88 19.74
CA TYR A 226 -12.03 14.15 20.73
C TYR A 226 -11.57 12.71 20.93
N LEU A 227 -10.83 12.17 19.96
CA LEU A 227 -10.18 10.87 20.07
C LEU A 227 -8.70 11.06 20.39
N MET A 228 -8.28 10.58 21.56
CA MET A 228 -6.86 10.54 21.90
C MET A 228 -6.13 9.60 20.94
N GLY A 229 -6.73 8.44 20.64
CA GLY A 229 -6.27 7.53 19.59
C GLY A 229 -5.12 6.64 20.05
N PHE A 230 -3.87 7.00 19.73
CA PHE A 230 -2.70 6.13 19.87
C PHE A 230 -2.02 6.28 21.23
N GLU A 231 -2.60 5.68 22.27
CA GLU A 231 -2.12 5.80 23.64
C GLU A 231 -2.28 4.46 24.40
N GLY A 232 -1.25 4.05 25.13
CA GLY A 232 -1.23 2.76 25.84
C GLY A 232 -1.81 2.84 27.25
N LYS A 233 -2.38 1.74 27.75
CA LYS A 233 -3.01 1.66 29.09
C LYS A 233 -2.14 2.24 30.22
N LYS A 234 -0.85 1.90 30.27
CA LYS A 234 0.07 2.34 31.34
C LYS A 234 0.38 3.83 31.29
N SER A 235 0.61 4.37 30.10
CA SER A 235 0.88 5.80 29.89
C SER A 235 -0.37 6.63 30.20
N LEU A 236 -1.53 6.15 29.76
CA LEU A 236 -2.81 6.74 30.07
C LEU A 236 -3.12 6.75 31.57
N ALA A 237 -2.90 5.63 32.26
CA ALA A 237 -3.11 5.54 33.70
C ALA A 237 -2.29 6.58 34.47
N LYS A 238 -1.01 6.78 34.09
CA LYS A 238 -0.16 7.83 34.66
C LYS A 238 -0.70 9.24 34.40
N ARG A 239 -1.26 9.50 33.20
CA ARG A 239 -1.86 10.80 32.87
C ARG A 239 -3.14 11.04 33.69
N LEU A 240 -3.98 10.03 33.83
CA LEU A 240 -5.25 10.10 34.56
C LEU A 240 -5.06 10.20 36.09
N LEU A 241 -3.99 9.61 36.64
CA LEU A 241 -3.68 9.70 38.08
C LEU A 241 -3.46 11.13 38.58
N ASN A 242 -3.11 12.06 37.69
CA ASN A 242 -2.85 13.46 38.03
C ASN A 242 -4.09 14.37 37.85
N GLU A 243 -5.25 13.81 37.51
CA GLU A 243 -6.46 14.58 37.20
C GLU A 243 -7.58 14.31 38.22
N ASP A 244 -8.03 15.37 38.91
CA ASP A 244 -9.05 15.33 39.98
C ASP A 244 -10.50 15.09 39.49
N LYS A 245 -10.70 14.67 38.23
CA LYS A 245 -12.00 14.70 37.54
C LYS A 245 -12.34 13.36 36.90
N ARG A 246 -13.66 13.09 36.82
CA ARG A 246 -14.27 11.94 36.15
C ARG A 246 -14.14 12.07 34.63
N PHE A 247 -12.95 11.79 34.11
CA PHE A 247 -12.71 11.74 32.67
C PHE A 247 -12.72 10.30 32.16
N PHE A 248 -13.22 10.14 30.94
CA PHE A 248 -12.96 8.98 30.13
C PHE A 248 -12.21 9.42 28.87
N LEU A 249 -11.35 8.55 28.38
CA LEU A 249 -10.58 8.79 27.17
C LEU A 249 -10.85 7.68 26.17
N LEU A 250 -10.99 8.09 24.90
CA LEU A 250 -11.18 7.19 23.77
C LEU A 250 -9.83 6.97 23.09
N ARG A 251 -9.41 5.71 23.04
CA ARG A 251 -8.18 5.26 22.38
C ARG A 251 -8.49 4.12 21.43
N PHE A 252 -7.60 3.85 20.49
CA PHE A 252 -7.70 2.64 19.68
C PHE A 252 -7.37 1.42 20.54
N SER A 253 -8.09 0.32 20.28
CA SER A 253 -7.88 -0.95 20.98
C SER A 253 -6.60 -1.60 20.50
N ASP A 254 -5.86 -2.21 21.43
CA ASP A 254 -4.65 -2.98 21.12
C ASP A 254 -4.93 -4.46 20.94
N SER A 255 -6.11 -4.93 21.38
CA SER A 255 -6.50 -6.33 21.38
C SER A 255 -7.60 -6.64 20.35
N GLN A 256 -8.07 -5.64 19.61
CA GLN A 256 -9.12 -5.83 18.62
C GLN A 256 -8.93 -4.85 17.46
N LEU A 257 -8.85 -5.38 16.24
CA LEU A 257 -8.70 -4.60 15.02
C LEU A 257 -9.83 -3.59 14.84
N GLY A 258 -9.47 -2.33 14.57
CA GLY A 258 -10.42 -1.26 14.27
C GLY A 258 -11.34 -0.83 15.41
N ALA A 259 -11.19 -1.39 16.61
CA ALA A 259 -12.06 -1.05 17.75
C ALA A 259 -11.53 0.17 18.52
N LEU A 260 -12.46 0.89 19.16
CA LEU A 260 -12.15 1.87 20.19
C LEU A 260 -12.27 1.24 21.57
N ALA A 261 -11.37 1.62 22.48
CA ALA A 261 -11.43 1.29 23.89
C ALA A 261 -11.73 2.56 24.70
N VAL A 262 -12.67 2.45 25.64
CA VAL A 262 -12.95 3.47 26.64
C VAL A 262 -12.08 3.19 27.86
N SER A 263 -11.31 4.18 28.28
CA SER A 263 -10.53 4.09 29.51
C SER A 263 -11.04 5.14 30.49
N ARG A 264 -11.48 4.71 31.67
CA ARG A 264 -12.01 5.55 32.74
C ARG A 264 -11.13 5.37 33.98
N PHE A 265 -10.92 6.45 34.71
CA PHE A 265 -10.36 6.38 36.07
C PHE A 265 -11.52 6.49 37.06
N ASP A 266 -11.73 5.44 37.86
CA ASP A 266 -12.70 5.45 38.94
C ASP A 266 -11.98 5.81 40.24
N PHE A 267 -12.26 7.00 40.75
CA PHE A 267 -11.82 7.39 42.09
C PHE A 267 -12.72 6.67 43.10
N ASP A 268 -12.23 5.55 43.65
CA ASP A 268 -12.93 4.83 44.71
C ASP A 268 -12.85 5.65 46.00
N ARG A 269 -13.98 6.15 46.50
CA ARG A 269 -14.07 6.99 47.71
C ARG A 269 -14.14 6.17 49.01
N SER A 270 -13.64 4.95 49.04
CA SER A 270 -13.86 4.02 50.16
C SER A 270 -12.71 3.92 51.18
N THR A 271 -11.67 4.75 51.11
CA THR A 271 -10.70 4.90 52.22
C THR A 271 -10.49 6.37 52.58
N GLY A 272 -11.35 6.86 53.47
CA GLY A 272 -11.23 8.12 54.19
C GLY A 272 -11.94 8.02 55.52
#